data_AF-A0A7K1XX29-F1
#
_entry.id   AF-A0A7K1XX29-F1
#
_cell.length_a   1.000
_cell.length_b   1.000
_cell.length_c   1.000
_cell.angle_alpha   90.00
_cell.angle_beta   90.00
_cell.angle_gamma   90.00
#
_symmetry.space_group_name_H-M   'P 1'
#
loop_
_entity.id
_entity.type
_entity.pdbx_description
1 polymer ?
#
loop_
_entity_poly.entity_id
_entity_poly.type
_entity_poly.pdbx_seq_one_letter_code
_entity_poly.pdbx_strand_id
1 'polypeptide(L)'
;MNKLKTKWNDLIGSAKEFSMEARTYHAACIISIIVLTGFLLVNLLLHLLPVIVLSISVLILLLTFYCLSRFKKLFRFSVMGSAVISYLALISNYYFNSGINGPTIFLFFFTFNLLIIITPRRQHIVWIVLHVVVVMSLLFVESAMPDIFRNTYPNARWRTYDIFFTYLITLLFIYYVTIYIRNYYKSEKKLAQSRALELEKQMLIAENSEAKLRAFFHSSSICHVLLDKGMHILDFNNAVSEFIGKAHSREIVLGSNIMEYLSESYKERFLSRFRLAIEGITAYDDLWIDYGEFSIWWSFKYEPAWDTKGDILGISFNGANMNELKKHEIALREKNETLLKIAHFQSHELRAPVASILGLMSIIRESGYKDSEECLLLMEKAVRDLDQKIHHIVKQTE
;
A
#
# COMPACT_ATOMS: atom_id res chain seq x y z
N MET A 1 19.74 27.24 6.95
CA MET A 1 19.96 26.09 6.03
C MET A 1 18.77 25.79 5.10
N ASN A 2 17.50 25.91 5.54
CA ASN A 2 16.32 25.59 4.70
C ASN A 2 16.10 26.50 3.49
N LYS A 3 16.36 27.82 3.59
CA LYS A 3 16.16 28.79 2.47
C LYS A 3 17.13 28.60 1.29
N LEU A 4 18.37 28.20 1.56
CA LEU A 4 19.37 27.92 0.51
C LEU A 4 19.06 26.61 -0.23
N LYS A 5 18.59 25.59 0.51
CA LYS A 5 18.21 24.30 -0.07
C LYS A 5 16.95 24.38 -0.93
N THR A 6 15.99 25.23 -0.55
CA THR A 6 14.80 25.52 -1.36
C THR A 6 15.18 26.26 -2.64
N LYS A 7 15.93 27.36 -2.55
CA LYS A 7 16.43 28.08 -3.74
C LYS A 7 17.26 27.19 -4.68
N TRP A 8 18.09 26.29 -4.15
CA TRP A 8 18.86 25.34 -4.97
C TRP A 8 17.94 24.36 -5.72
N ASN A 9 16.93 23.82 -5.04
CA ASN A 9 15.94 22.93 -5.66
C ASN A 9 15.11 23.66 -6.74
N ASP A 10 14.81 24.94 -6.55
CA ASP A 10 14.07 25.72 -7.55
C ASP A 10 14.89 25.90 -8.83
N LEU A 11 16.20 26.19 -8.67
CA LEU A 11 17.14 26.33 -9.78
C LEU A 11 17.28 25.01 -10.56
N ILE A 12 17.60 23.89 -9.90
CA ILE A 12 17.81 22.61 -10.61
C ILE A 12 16.51 21.93 -11.05
N GLY A 13 15.36 22.36 -10.54
CA GLY A 13 14.05 21.75 -10.78
C GLY A 13 13.65 20.71 -9.75
N SER A 14 12.33 20.58 -9.56
CA SER A 14 11.78 19.64 -8.59
C SER A 14 11.97 18.20 -9.05
N ALA A 15 12.10 17.28 -8.08
CA ALA A 15 12.18 15.85 -8.36
C ALA A 15 10.91 15.26 -9.01
N LYS A 16 9.78 15.99 -8.96
CA LYS A 16 8.52 15.59 -9.58
C LYS A 16 8.48 15.92 -11.07
N GLU A 17 9.17 16.98 -11.50
CA GLU A 17 9.10 17.48 -12.87
C GLU A 17 10.26 17.03 -13.76
N PHE A 18 11.44 16.77 -13.17
CA PHE A 18 12.66 16.48 -13.91
C PHE A 18 13.26 15.15 -13.48
N SER A 19 13.74 14.40 -14.47
CA SER A 19 14.55 13.21 -14.24
C SER A 19 15.83 13.57 -13.48
N MET A 20 16.41 12.56 -12.84
CA MET A 20 17.68 12.71 -12.13
C MET A 20 18.78 13.26 -13.05
N GLU A 21 18.89 12.75 -14.29
CA GLU A 21 19.87 13.19 -15.29
C GLU A 21 19.71 14.68 -15.67
N ALA A 22 18.46 15.16 -15.76
CA ALA A 22 18.20 16.57 -16.05
C ALA A 22 18.59 17.47 -14.88
N ARG A 23 18.32 17.04 -13.64
CA ARG A 23 18.67 17.81 -12.43
C ARG A 23 20.18 17.85 -12.20
N THR A 24 20.91 16.76 -12.48
CA THR A 24 22.38 16.76 -12.42
C THR A 24 22.98 17.67 -13.49
N TYR A 25 22.43 17.67 -14.71
CA TYR A 25 22.83 18.61 -15.75
C TYR A 25 22.59 20.07 -15.35
N HIS A 26 21.41 20.41 -14.83
CA HIS A 26 21.11 21.77 -14.37
C HIS A 26 22.09 22.23 -13.27
N ALA A 27 22.35 21.36 -12.29
CA ALA A 27 23.34 21.62 -11.24
C ALA A 27 24.73 21.89 -11.85
N ALA A 28 25.14 21.06 -12.81
CA ALA A 28 26.43 21.22 -13.47
C ALA A 28 26.52 22.50 -14.33
N CYS A 29 25.44 22.91 -15.01
CA CYS A 29 25.39 24.20 -15.71
C CYS A 29 25.56 25.36 -14.74
N ILE A 30 24.83 25.38 -13.62
CA ILE A 30 24.92 26.45 -12.62
C ILE A 30 26.33 26.52 -12.03
N ILE A 31 26.91 25.38 -11.68
CA ILE A 31 28.29 25.32 -11.19
C ILE A 31 29.25 25.87 -12.26
N SER A 32 29.12 25.42 -13.51
CA SER A 32 29.94 25.87 -14.63
C SER A 32 29.81 27.37 -14.89
N ILE A 33 28.62 27.96 -14.74
CA ILE A 33 28.40 29.41 -14.84
C ILE A 33 29.17 30.15 -13.76
N ILE A 34 29.12 29.68 -12.51
CA ILE A 34 29.86 30.27 -11.38
C ILE A 34 31.37 30.20 -11.65
N VAL A 35 31.85 29.03 -12.13
CA VAL A 35 33.27 28.81 -12.48
C VAL A 35 33.71 29.77 -13.58
N LEU A 36 32.99 29.81 -14.70
CA LEU A 36 33.30 30.65 -15.85
C LEU A 36 33.25 32.13 -15.51
N THR A 37 32.36 32.55 -14.59
CA THR A 37 32.33 33.92 -14.07
C THR A 37 33.62 34.24 -13.30
N GLY A 38 34.11 33.31 -12.48
CA GLY A 38 35.40 33.45 -11.80
C GLY A 38 36.57 33.58 -12.78
N PHE A 39 36.62 32.73 -13.81
CA PHE A 39 37.64 32.83 -14.87
C PHE A 39 37.55 34.14 -15.65
N LEU A 40 36.34 34.60 -15.96
CA LEU A 40 36.12 35.89 -16.62
C LEU A 40 36.72 37.05 -15.82
N LEU A 41 36.56 37.04 -14.49
CA LEU A 41 37.15 38.06 -13.61
C LEU A 41 38.68 38.03 -13.64
N VAL A 42 39.30 36.84 -13.60
CA VAL A 42 40.76 36.70 -13.73
C VAL A 42 41.22 37.22 -15.09
N ASN A 43 40.54 36.84 -16.17
CA ASN A 43 40.88 37.27 -17.53
C ASN A 43 40.72 38.78 -17.73
N LEU A 44 39.74 39.41 -17.07
CA LEU A 44 39.58 40.87 -17.02
C LEU A 44 40.77 41.56 -16.35
N LEU A 45 41.27 41.02 -15.23
CA LEU A 45 42.45 41.54 -14.55
C LEU A 45 43.73 41.38 -15.37
N LEU A 46 43.80 40.35 -16.21
CA LEU A 46 44.92 40.07 -17.11
C LEU A 46 44.84 40.83 -18.45
N HIS A 47 43.75 41.55 -18.71
CA HIS A 47 43.48 42.29 -19.95
C HIS A 47 43.54 41.44 -21.23
N LEU A 48 43.18 40.15 -21.16
CA LEU A 48 43.18 39.22 -22.30
C LEU A 48 41.88 39.33 -23.13
N LEU A 49 41.77 40.37 -23.95
CA LEU A 49 40.52 40.71 -24.65
C LEU A 49 39.89 39.57 -25.47
N PRO A 50 40.63 38.78 -26.29
CA PRO A 50 40.04 37.66 -27.02
C PRO A 50 39.45 36.57 -26.11
N VAL A 51 40.12 36.31 -24.98
CA VAL A 51 39.69 35.30 -24.01
C VAL A 51 38.47 35.78 -23.21
N ILE A 52 38.38 37.07 -22.91
CA ILE A 52 37.23 37.70 -22.27
C ILE A 52 35.99 37.55 -23.17
N VAL A 53 36.10 37.92 -24.45
CA VAL A 53 34.99 37.80 -25.41
C VAL A 53 34.53 36.35 -25.52
N LEU A 54 35.47 35.41 -25.69
CA LEU A 54 35.19 33.99 -25.72
C LEU A 54 34.45 33.51 -24.45
N SER A 55 34.93 33.92 -23.27
CA SER A 55 34.33 33.54 -21.98
C SER A 55 32.89 34.04 -21.84
N ILE A 56 32.60 35.28 -22.27
CA ILE A 56 31.25 35.86 -22.27
C ILE A 56 30.35 35.09 -23.24
N SER A 57 30.82 34.79 -24.45
CA SER A 57 30.05 34.01 -25.43
C SER A 57 29.68 32.62 -24.90
N VAL A 58 30.63 31.92 -24.26
CA VAL A 58 30.39 30.61 -23.65
C VAL A 58 29.39 30.71 -22.50
N LEU A 59 29.49 31.73 -21.66
CA LEU A 59 28.57 31.95 -20.55
C LEU A 59 27.13 32.13 -21.05
N ILE A 60 26.95 32.93 -22.11
CA ILE A 60 25.64 33.15 -22.75
C ILE A 60 25.10 31.83 -23.31
N LEU A 61 25.90 31.08 -24.08
CA LEU A 61 25.47 29.81 -24.67
C LEU A 61 25.09 28.78 -23.59
N LEU A 62 25.87 28.71 -22.51
CA LEU A 62 25.60 27.81 -21.39
C LEU A 62 24.29 28.20 -20.66
N LEU A 63 24.05 29.49 -20.43
CA LEU A 63 22.79 30.00 -19.92
C LEU A 63 21.62 29.66 -20.85
N THR A 64 21.79 29.78 -22.17
CA THR A 64 20.78 29.39 -23.15
C THR A 64 20.45 27.90 -23.05
N PHE A 65 21.44 27.02 -23.03
CA PHE A 65 21.18 25.58 -22.92
C PHE A 65 20.57 25.17 -21.57
N TYR A 66 20.98 25.84 -20.49
CA TYR A 66 20.34 25.68 -19.19
C TYR A 66 18.86 26.06 -19.27
N CYS A 67 18.52 27.23 -19.82
CA CYS A 67 17.14 27.67 -19.97
C CYS A 67 16.32 26.75 -20.89
N LEU A 68 16.89 26.28 -22.00
CA LEU A 68 16.25 25.32 -22.91
C LEU A 68 15.95 23.98 -22.22
N SER A 69 16.89 23.47 -21.41
CA SER A 69 16.67 22.25 -20.64
C SER A 69 15.64 22.46 -19.54
N ARG A 70 15.77 23.55 -18.78
CA ARG A 70 14.97 23.82 -17.58
C ARG A 70 13.53 24.23 -17.88
N PHE A 71 13.30 25.04 -18.90
CA PHE A 71 11.98 25.62 -19.18
C PHE A 71 11.32 25.05 -20.44
N LYS A 72 12.10 24.61 -21.44
CA LYS A 72 11.58 23.99 -22.67
C LYS A 72 11.66 22.46 -22.65
N LYS A 73 12.25 21.85 -21.62
CA LYS A 73 12.42 20.39 -21.45
C LYS A 73 13.19 19.71 -22.59
N LEU A 74 14.01 20.46 -23.33
CA LEU A 74 14.83 19.96 -24.44
C LEU A 74 16.17 19.40 -23.95
N PHE A 75 16.12 18.44 -23.01
CA PHE A 75 17.28 17.97 -22.26
C PHE A 75 18.42 17.42 -23.14
N ARG A 76 18.12 16.44 -24.00
CA ARG A 76 19.15 15.77 -24.83
C ARG A 76 19.86 16.75 -25.76
N PHE A 77 19.11 17.67 -26.34
CA PHE A 77 19.64 18.72 -27.20
C PHE A 77 20.57 19.66 -26.43
N SER A 78 20.15 20.12 -25.24
CA SER A 78 20.96 20.97 -24.39
C SER A 78 22.26 20.32 -23.94
N VAL A 79 22.21 19.05 -23.50
CA VAL A 79 23.42 18.31 -23.09
C VAL A 79 24.40 18.19 -24.25
N MET A 80 23.95 17.75 -25.43
CA MET A 80 24.82 17.57 -26.58
C MET A 80 25.39 18.91 -27.08
N GLY A 81 24.53 19.94 -27.18
CA GLY A 81 24.93 21.27 -27.61
C GLY A 81 25.96 21.89 -26.67
N SER A 82 25.75 21.80 -25.35
CA SER A 82 26.70 22.30 -24.35
C SER A 82 28.04 21.56 -24.38
N ALA A 83 28.04 20.25 -24.65
CA ALA A 83 29.25 19.46 -24.79
C ALA A 83 30.06 19.83 -26.03
N VAL A 84 29.41 20.03 -27.19
CA VAL A 84 30.11 20.44 -28.42
C VAL A 84 30.70 21.85 -28.26
N ILE A 85 29.91 22.79 -27.74
CA ILE A 85 30.35 24.17 -27.54
C ILE A 85 31.48 24.26 -26.51
N SER A 86 31.48 23.43 -25.46
CA SER A 86 32.59 23.43 -24.50
C SER A 86 33.91 22.99 -25.13
N TYR A 87 33.93 21.98 -26.00
CA TYR A 87 35.14 21.59 -26.72
C TYR A 87 35.61 22.65 -27.72
N LEU A 88 34.70 23.24 -28.50
CA LEU A 88 35.04 24.34 -29.42
C LEU A 88 35.61 25.55 -28.66
N ALA A 89 35.03 25.86 -27.51
CA ALA A 89 35.50 26.92 -26.63
C ALA A 89 36.90 26.62 -26.07
N LEU A 90 37.17 25.38 -25.65
CA LEU A 90 38.48 24.99 -25.14
C LEU A 90 39.56 25.02 -26.23
N ILE A 91 39.25 24.57 -27.45
CA ILE A 91 40.15 24.67 -28.60
C ILE A 91 40.46 26.14 -28.90
N SER A 92 39.44 26.99 -28.93
CA SER A 92 39.60 28.43 -29.13
C SER A 92 40.40 29.08 -27.99
N ASN A 93 40.14 28.66 -26.75
CA ASN A 93 40.87 29.14 -25.58
C ASN A 93 42.34 28.72 -25.65
N TYR A 94 42.65 27.51 -26.08
CA TYR A 94 44.01 27.03 -26.27
C TYR A 94 44.77 27.91 -27.28
N TYR A 95 44.10 28.29 -28.37
CA TYR A 95 44.66 29.20 -29.37
C TYR A 95 44.90 30.61 -28.83
N PHE A 96 43.90 31.23 -28.18
CA PHE A 96 44.00 32.61 -27.72
C PHE A 96 44.79 32.79 -26.40
N ASN A 97 44.94 31.73 -25.62
CA ASN A 97 45.52 31.76 -24.28
C ASN A 97 46.89 31.06 -24.21
N SER A 98 47.73 31.25 -25.22
CA SER A 98 49.14 30.83 -25.24
C SER A 98 49.40 29.30 -25.25
N GLY A 99 48.47 28.49 -25.76
CA GLY A 99 48.70 27.05 -26.00
C GLY A 99 49.16 26.28 -24.77
N ILE A 100 50.21 25.46 -24.92
CA ILE A 100 50.82 24.66 -23.84
C ILE A 100 51.38 25.52 -22.69
N ASN A 101 51.74 26.76 -22.99
CA ASN A 101 52.25 27.72 -22.02
C ASN A 101 51.12 28.41 -21.23
N GLY A 102 49.86 28.18 -21.62
CA GLY A 102 48.68 28.69 -20.95
C GLY A 102 48.03 27.72 -19.97
N PRO A 103 46.97 28.15 -19.29
CA PRO A 103 46.27 27.34 -18.30
C PRO A 103 45.18 26.42 -18.88
N THR A 104 44.98 26.40 -20.21
CA THR A 104 43.83 25.73 -20.84
C THR A 104 43.77 24.22 -20.57
N ILE A 105 44.90 23.55 -20.35
CA ILE A 105 44.92 22.12 -19.99
C ILE A 105 44.15 21.83 -18.70
N PHE A 106 44.21 22.73 -17.70
CA PHE A 106 43.40 22.57 -16.49
C PHE A 106 41.91 22.66 -16.80
N LEU A 107 41.52 23.54 -17.72
CA LEU A 107 40.14 23.68 -18.18
C LEU A 107 39.66 22.44 -18.95
N PHE A 108 40.54 21.79 -19.74
CA PHE A 108 40.25 20.50 -20.36
C PHE A 108 39.91 19.44 -19.30
N PHE A 109 40.74 19.27 -18.27
CA PHE A 109 40.46 18.32 -17.19
C PHE A 109 39.16 18.66 -16.45
N PHE A 110 38.90 19.93 -16.18
CA PHE A 110 37.66 20.37 -15.53
C PHE A 110 36.42 20.01 -16.36
N THR A 111 36.40 20.40 -17.64
CA THR A 111 35.28 20.14 -18.55
C THR A 111 35.06 18.64 -18.74
N PHE A 112 36.12 17.85 -18.83
CA PHE A 112 36.02 16.39 -18.91
C PHE A 112 35.35 15.77 -17.68
N ASN A 113 35.75 16.20 -16.47
CA ASN A 113 35.12 15.75 -15.24
C ASN A 113 33.62 16.04 -15.24
N LEU A 114 33.22 17.28 -15.56
CA LEU A 114 31.81 17.65 -15.66
C LEU A 114 31.05 16.85 -16.70
N LEU A 115 31.66 16.62 -17.86
CA LEU A 115 31.02 15.94 -18.97
C LEU A 115 30.76 14.46 -18.65
N ILE A 116 31.67 13.77 -17.96
CA ILE A 116 31.42 12.41 -17.46
C ILE A 116 30.30 12.36 -16.43
N ILE A 117 30.22 13.37 -15.55
CA ILE A 117 29.17 13.46 -14.53
C ILE A 117 27.78 13.60 -15.16
N ILE A 118 27.68 14.35 -16.25
CA ILE A 118 26.41 14.69 -16.90
C ILE A 118 25.98 13.60 -17.89
N THR A 119 26.92 13.01 -18.63
CA THR A 119 26.61 12.14 -19.75
C THR A 119 26.32 10.69 -19.30
N PRO A 120 25.44 9.97 -20.01
CA PRO A 120 25.16 8.57 -19.71
C PRO A 120 26.42 7.70 -19.82
N ARG A 121 26.54 6.70 -18.95
CA ARG A 121 27.72 5.80 -18.89
C ARG A 121 28.07 5.14 -20.23
N ARG A 122 27.07 4.81 -21.06
CA ARG A 122 27.27 4.25 -22.41
C ARG A 122 28.04 5.16 -23.37
N GLN A 123 28.05 6.47 -23.12
CA GLN A 123 28.77 7.45 -23.95
C GLN A 123 30.16 7.78 -23.42
N HIS A 124 30.51 7.35 -22.19
CA HIS A 124 31.77 7.74 -21.54
C HIS A 124 33.00 7.37 -22.37
N ILE A 125 33.00 6.21 -23.02
CA ILE A 125 34.11 5.79 -23.89
C ILE A 125 34.30 6.77 -25.06
N VAL A 126 33.21 7.17 -25.73
CA VAL A 126 33.26 8.13 -26.83
C VAL A 126 33.84 9.46 -26.37
N TRP A 127 33.42 9.93 -25.20
CA TRP A 127 33.89 11.19 -24.64
C TRP A 127 35.35 11.14 -24.18
N ILE A 128 35.80 10.00 -23.62
CA ILE A 128 37.21 9.77 -23.27
C ILE A 128 38.08 9.81 -24.53
N VAL A 129 37.70 9.05 -25.56
CA VAL A 129 38.43 9.00 -26.83
C VAL A 129 38.48 10.39 -27.47
N LEU A 130 37.33 11.08 -27.55
CA LEU A 130 37.26 12.43 -28.10
C LEU A 130 38.17 13.39 -27.32
N HIS A 131 38.15 13.34 -25.99
CA HIS A 131 38.98 14.20 -25.13
C HIS A 131 40.47 14.00 -25.41
N VAL A 132 40.91 12.73 -25.42
CA VAL A 132 42.31 12.38 -25.69
C VAL A 132 42.71 12.82 -27.10
N VAL A 133 41.89 12.52 -28.11
CA VAL A 133 42.19 12.88 -29.50
C VAL A 133 42.31 14.39 -29.68
N VAL A 134 41.40 15.18 -29.11
CA VAL A 134 41.43 16.65 -29.22
C VAL A 134 42.69 17.22 -28.57
N VAL A 135 42.99 16.83 -27.32
CA VAL A 135 44.17 17.34 -26.60
C VAL A 135 45.46 16.92 -27.31
N MET A 136 45.58 15.64 -27.70
CA MET A 136 46.76 15.15 -28.41
C MET A 136 46.95 15.82 -29.77
N SER A 137 45.86 16.11 -30.49
CA SER A 137 45.93 16.82 -31.78
C SER A 137 46.43 18.25 -31.60
N LEU A 138 45.96 18.96 -30.57
CA LEU A 138 46.43 20.32 -30.27
C LEU A 138 47.92 20.34 -29.91
N LEU A 139 48.37 19.42 -29.06
CA LEU A 139 49.78 19.29 -28.69
C LEU A 139 50.66 18.95 -29.89
N PHE A 140 50.18 18.06 -30.77
CA PHE A 140 50.87 17.70 -32.00
C PHE A 140 50.99 18.91 -32.94
N VAL A 141 49.89 19.63 -33.17
CA VAL A 141 49.89 20.83 -34.04
C VAL A 141 50.82 21.91 -33.50
N GLU A 142 50.82 22.16 -32.18
CA GLU A 142 51.74 23.13 -31.57
C GLU A 142 53.21 22.71 -31.71
N SER A 143 53.51 21.41 -31.59
CA SER A 143 54.87 20.90 -31.79
C SER A 143 55.34 20.98 -33.25
N ALA A 144 54.43 20.75 -34.20
CA ALA A 144 54.71 20.77 -35.63
C ALA A 144 54.76 22.21 -36.20
N MET A 145 54.01 23.14 -35.61
CA MET A 145 53.87 24.52 -36.07
C MET A 145 53.90 25.50 -34.87
N PRO A 146 55.10 25.81 -34.34
CA PRO A 146 55.24 26.63 -33.12
C PRO A 146 54.67 28.05 -33.24
N ASP A 147 54.65 28.63 -34.44
CA ASP A 147 54.22 30.02 -34.66
C ASP A 147 52.70 30.22 -34.64
N ILE A 148 51.91 29.13 -34.67
CA ILE A 148 50.44 29.20 -34.61
C ILE A 148 49.97 29.71 -33.24
N PHE A 149 50.64 29.27 -32.17
CA PHE A 149 50.24 29.57 -30.79
C PHE A 149 51.12 30.67 -30.22
N ARG A 150 50.72 31.93 -30.41
CA ARG A 150 51.47 33.07 -29.90
C ARG A 150 51.31 33.22 -28.40
N ASN A 151 52.42 33.52 -27.71
CA ASN A 151 52.39 33.86 -26.31
C ASN A 151 51.76 35.25 -26.10
N THR A 152 50.62 35.28 -25.43
CA THR A 152 49.82 36.50 -25.21
C THR A 152 50.20 37.21 -23.91
N TYR A 153 51.03 36.61 -23.05
CA TYR A 153 51.38 37.19 -21.75
C TYR A 153 52.51 38.23 -21.86
N PRO A 154 52.36 39.41 -21.20
CA PRO A 154 53.39 40.45 -21.22
C PRO A 154 54.73 40.02 -20.61
N ASN A 155 54.71 39.14 -19.60
CA ASN A 155 55.90 38.62 -18.95
C ASN A 155 55.61 37.27 -18.26
N ALA A 156 56.69 36.61 -17.80
CA ALA A 156 56.59 35.31 -17.13
C ALA A 156 55.78 35.36 -15.81
N ARG A 157 55.76 36.50 -15.09
CA ARG A 157 55.01 36.63 -13.83
C ARG A 157 53.51 36.56 -14.05
N TRP A 158 52.98 37.26 -15.06
CA TRP A 158 51.57 37.22 -15.42
C TRP A 158 51.10 35.82 -15.85
N ARG A 159 51.92 35.13 -16.64
CA ARG A 159 51.68 33.71 -17.00
C ARG A 159 51.60 32.83 -15.75
N THR A 160 52.54 32.98 -14.82
CA THR A 160 52.55 32.21 -13.58
C THR A 160 51.31 32.49 -12.74
N TYR A 161 50.85 33.74 -12.65
CA TYR A 161 49.62 34.06 -11.93
C TYR A 161 48.38 33.45 -12.57
N ASP A 162 48.24 33.51 -13.90
CA ASP A 162 47.09 32.90 -14.58
C ASP A 162 47.06 31.38 -14.37
N ILE A 163 48.20 30.71 -14.54
CA ILE A 163 48.34 29.27 -14.25
C ILE A 163 47.98 28.96 -12.79
N PHE A 164 48.49 29.73 -11.83
CA PHE A 164 48.24 29.53 -10.40
C PHE A 164 46.76 29.68 -10.06
N PHE A 165 46.13 30.79 -10.46
CA PHE A 165 44.72 31.03 -10.16
C PHE A 165 43.82 30.04 -10.90
N THR A 166 44.14 29.72 -12.16
CA THR A 166 43.33 28.77 -12.92
C THR A 166 43.40 27.36 -12.34
N TYR A 167 44.59 26.92 -11.92
CA TYR A 167 44.76 25.66 -11.21
C TYR A 167 43.99 25.64 -9.88
N LEU A 168 44.12 26.68 -9.06
CA LEU A 168 43.44 26.77 -7.76
C LEU A 168 41.91 26.72 -7.92
N ILE A 169 41.38 27.52 -8.84
CA ILE A 169 39.94 27.56 -9.15
C ILE A 169 39.47 26.17 -9.61
N THR A 170 40.19 25.56 -10.56
CA THR A 170 39.86 24.24 -11.09
C THR A 170 39.83 23.17 -10.01
N LEU A 171 40.86 23.14 -9.14
CA LEU A 171 40.96 22.17 -8.05
C LEU A 171 39.82 22.30 -7.04
N LEU A 172 39.52 23.55 -6.60
CA LEU A 172 38.41 23.81 -5.68
C LEU A 172 37.09 23.35 -6.28
N PHE A 173 36.85 23.60 -7.56
CA PHE A 173 35.62 23.17 -8.20
C PHE A 173 35.51 21.66 -8.36
N ILE A 174 36.59 20.97 -8.77
CA ILE A 174 36.62 19.50 -8.81
C ILE A 174 36.27 18.93 -7.43
N TYR A 175 36.86 19.49 -6.35
CA TYR A 175 36.56 19.10 -4.98
C TYR A 175 35.08 19.32 -4.61
N TYR A 176 34.53 20.52 -4.83
CA TYR A 176 33.13 20.82 -4.48
C TYR A 176 32.12 20.01 -5.28
N VAL A 177 32.36 19.82 -6.58
CA VAL A 177 31.52 18.96 -7.45
C VAL A 177 31.56 17.52 -6.95
N THR A 178 32.74 17.00 -6.63
CA THR A 178 32.89 15.63 -6.12
C THR A 178 32.16 15.44 -4.79
N ILE A 179 32.28 16.39 -3.86
CA ILE A 179 31.55 16.37 -2.58
C ILE A 179 30.04 16.45 -2.80
N TYR A 180 29.58 17.32 -3.70
CA TYR A 180 28.17 17.44 -4.04
C TYR A 180 27.61 16.10 -4.51
N ILE A 181 28.29 15.44 -5.45
CA ILE A 181 27.88 14.13 -5.97
C ILE A 181 27.91 13.06 -4.89
N ARG A 182 28.97 13.01 -4.07
CA ARG A 182 29.09 12.04 -2.98
C ARG A 182 27.97 12.19 -1.95
N ASN A 183 27.64 13.41 -1.56
CA ASN A 183 26.56 13.71 -0.64
C ASN A 183 25.19 13.40 -1.24
N TYR A 184 25.02 13.69 -2.53
CA TYR A 184 23.82 13.34 -3.27
C TYR A 184 23.61 11.82 -3.30
N TYR A 185 24.64 11.05 -3.72
CA TYR A 185 24.59 9.59 -3.75
C TYR A 185 24.29 8.98 -2.38
N LYS A 186 24.92 9.49 -1.31
CA LYS A 186 24.64 9.05 0.07
C LYS A 186 23.19 9.29 0.48
N SER A 187 22.62 10.43 0.07
CA SER A 187 21.23 10.79 0.37
C SER A 187 20.25 9.89 -0.39
N GLU A 188 20.50 9.66 -1.68
CA GLU A 188 19.69 8.76 -2.52
C GLU A 188 19.71 7.34 -1.98
N LYS A 189 20.89 6.81 -1.60
CA LYS A 189 21.03 5.48 -0.99
C LYS A 189 20.23 5.36 0.30
N LYS A 190 20.25 6.39 1.17
CA LYS A 190 19.47 6.40 2.41
C LYS A 190 17.96 6.37 2.14
N LEU A 191 17.50 7.12 1.14
CA LEU A 191 16.09 7.13 0.75
C LEU A 191 15.65 5.76 0.21
N ALA A 192 16.47 5.13 -0.63
CA ALA A 192 16.20 3.79 -1.15
C ALA A 192 16.09 2.75 -0.02
N GLN A 193 17.01 2.79 0.96
CA GLN A 193 16.95 1.92 2.15
C GLN A 193 15.70 2.15 3.00
N SER A 194 15.29 3.41 3.18
CA SER A 194 14.06 3.72 3.93
C SER A 194 12.81 3.17 3.24
N ARG A 195 12.72 3.26 1.91
CA ARG A 195 11.61 2.69 1.14
C ARG A 195 11.59 1.18 1.21
N ALA A 196 12.75 0.54 1.10
CA ALA A 196 12.86 -0.92 1.24
C ALA A 196 12.37 -1.41 2.61
N LEU A 197 12.77 -0.73 3.69
CA LEU A 197 12.32 -1.04 5.04
C LEU A 197 10.81 -0.80 5.22
N GLU A 198 10.25 0.23 4.58
CA GLU A 198 8.81 0.50 4.62
C GLU A 198 8.00 -0.56 3.86
N LEU A 199 8.49 -1.00 2.70
CA LEU A 199 7.93 -2.12 1.94
C LEU A 199 7.95 -3.42 2.74
N GLU A 200 9.08 -3.73 3.40
CA GLU A 200 9.20 -4.92 4.26
C GLU A 200 8.18 -4.90 5.41
N LYS A 201 7.98 -3.75 6.06
CA LYS A 201 6.94 -3.58 7.09
C LYS A 201 5.53 -3.79 6.53
N GLN A 202 5.24 -3.25 5.35
CA GLN A 202 3.93 -3.44 4.70
C GLN A 202 3.69 -4.92 4.34
N MET A 203 4.70 -5.61 3.84
CA MET A 203 4.63 -7.04 3.55
C MET A 203 4.38 -7.86 4.82
N LEU A 204 5.10 -7.57 5.91
CA LEU A 204 4.89 -8.26 7.18
C LEU A 204 3.47 -8.02 7.75
N ILE A 205 2.96 -6.79 7.63
CA ILE A 205 1.57 -6.48 8.04
C ILE A 205 0.57 -7.25 7.17
N ALA A 206 0.78 -7.31 5.85
CA ALA A 206 -0.07 -8.04 4.93
C ALA A 206 -0.05 -9.56 5.22
N GLU A 207 1.13 -10.14 5.42
CA GLU A 207 1.31 -11.56 5.77
C GLU A 207 0.63 -11.89 7.10
N ASN A 208 0.82 -11.06 8.13
CA ASN A 208 0.14 -11.24 9.43
C ASN A 208 -1.38 -11.08 9.31
N SER A 209 -1.86 -10.16 8.46
CA SER A 209 -3.29 -10.01 8.18
C SER A 209 -3.84 -11.24 7.46
N GLU A 210 -3.13 -11.78 6.47
CA GLU A 210 -3.53 -13.00 5.77
C GLU A 210 -3.55 -14.20 6.73
N ALA A 211 -2.51 -14.38 7.54
CA ALA A 211 -2.43 -15.45 8.52
C ALA A 211 -3.59 -15.42 9.53
N LYS A 212 -3.97 -14.22 10.01
CA LYS A 212 -5.13 -14.05 10.90
C LYS A 212 -6.45 -14.39 10.21
N LEU A 213 -6.65 -13.94 8.97
CA LEU A 213 -7.85 -14.26 8.20
C LEU A 213 -7.95 -15.76 7.92
N ARG A 214 -6.86 -16.40 7.51
CA ARG A 214 -6.78 -17.86 7.36
C ARG A 214 -7.11 -18.57 8.67
N ALA A 215 -6.52 -18.15 9.79
CA ALA A 215 -6.80 -18.75 11.08
C ALA A 215 -8.29 -18.62 11.47
N PHE A 216 -8.90 -17.45 11.27
CA PHE A 216 -10.34 -17.26 11.51
C PHE A 216 -11.19 -18.14 10.59
N PHE A 217 -10.89 -18.16 9.30
CA PHE A 217 -11.59 -18.97 8.30
C PHE A 217 -11.54 -20.46 8.65
N HIS A 218 -10.36 -21.00 8.94
CA HIS A 218 -10.14 -22.41 9.28
C HIS A 218 -10.66 -22.81 10.68
N SER A 219 -10.86 -21.88 11.61
CA SER A 219 -11.37 -22.16 12.97
C SER A 219 -12.89 -22.03 13.11
N SER A 220 -13.58 -21.45 12.13
CA SER A 220 -15.04 -21.40 12.09
C SER A 220 -15.63 -22.81 12.04
N SER A 221 -16.70 -23.05 12.82
CA SER A 221 -17.48 -24.29 12.79
C SER A 221 -18.50 -24.33 11.66
N ILE A 222 -18.77 -23.20 11.02
CA ILE A 222 -19.62 -23.11 9.83
C ILE A 222 -18.81 -23.59 8.63
N CYS A 223 -19.43 -24.40 7.78
CA CYS A 223 -18.83 -24.83 6.53
C CYS A 223 -18.79 -23.63 5.58
N HIS A 224 -17.60 -23.22 5.17
CA HIS A 224 -17.41 -22.11 4.22
C HIS A 224 -16.71 -22.63 2.97
N VAL A 225 -17.33 -22.44 1.81
CA VAL A 225 -16.77 -22.76 0.50
C VAL A 225 -16.86 -21.54 -0.39
N LEU A 226 -15.77 -21.18 -1.06
CA LEU A 226 -15.77 -20.20 -2.13
C LEU A 226 -15.72 -20.94 -3.47
N LEU A 227 -16.66 -20.60 -4.36
CA LEU A 227 -16.81 -21.23 -5.67
C LEU A 227 -16.58 -20.22 -6.77
N ASP A 228 -15.99 -20.63 -7.89
CA ASP A 228 -15.97 -19.82 -9.11
C ASP A 228 -17.34 -19.83 -9.82
N LYS A 229 -17.46 -19.08 -10.93
CA LYS A 229 -18.70 -19.03 -11.73
C LYS A 229 -19.07 -20.38 -12.38
N GLY A 230 -18.12 -21.30 -12.49
CA GLY A 230 -18.28 -22.66 -13.02
C GLY A 230 -18.56 -23.71 -11.95
N MET A 231 -18.80 -23.32 -10.69
CA MET A 231 -18.99 -24.20 -9.53
C MET A 231 -17.75 -25.01 -9.12
N HIS A 232 -16.56 -24.58 -9.52
CA HIS A 232 -15.31 -25.16 -9.03
C HIS A 232 -14.90 -24.52 -7.71
N ILE A 233 -14.33 -25.32 -6.83
CA ILE A 233 -13.92 -24.89 -5.49
C ILE A 233 -12.66 -24.04 -5.58
N LEU A 234 -12.76 -22.76 -5.22
CA LEU A 234 -11.63 -21.83 -5.12
C LEU A 234 -10.95 -21.89 -3.75
N ASP A 235 -11.74 -22.03 -2.68
CA ASP A 235 -11.24 -22.15 -1.30
C ASP A 235 -12.28 -22.81 -0.39
N PHE A 236 -11.85 -23.39 0.73
CA PHE A 236 -12.73 -23.98 1.73
C PHE A 236 -12.06 -24.06 3.11
N ASN A 237 -12.86 -24.05 4.18
CA ASN A 237 -12.32 -24.14 5.54
C ASN A 237 -12.29 -25.57 6.11
N ASN A 238 -11.70 -25.74 7.29
CA ASN A 238 -11.56 -27.05 7.93
C ASN A 238 -12.90 -27.74 8.22
N ALA A 239 -13.94 -26.97 8.57
CA ALA A 239 -15.27 -27.52 8.83
C ALA A 239 -15.83 -28.27 7.61
N VAL A 240 -15.59 -27.77 6.39
CA VAL A 240 -15.98 -28.45 5.15
C VAL A 240 -15.20 -29.76 4.99
N SER A 241 -13.88 -29.72 5.18
CA SER A 241 -13.04 -30.92 5.05
C SER A 241 -13.46 -32.02 6.03
N GLU A 242 -13.74 -31.67 7.29
CA GLU A 242 -14.22 -32.61 8.30
C GLU A 242 -15.61 -33.15 7.96
N PHE A 243 -16.52 -32.28 7.50
CA PHE A 243 -17.86 -32.67 7.12
C PHE A 243 -17.86 -33.63 5.90
N ILE A 244 -17.15 -33.29 4.83
CA ILE A 244 -17.06 -34.12 3.62
C ILE A 244 -16.38 -35.46 3.93
N GLY A 245 -15.34 -35.46 4.78
CA GLY A 245 -14.70 -36.67 5.27
C GLY A 245 -15.69 -37.60 5.98
N LYS A 246 -16.54 -37.06 6.85
CA LYS A 246 -17.58 -37.83 7.57
C LYS A 246 -18.73 -38.29 6.66
N ALA A 247 -19.25 -37.41 5.81
CA ALA A 247 -20.44 -37.67 5.00
C ALA A 247 -20.17 -38.56 3.78
N HIS A 248 -19.00 -38.42 3.16
CA HIS A 248 -18.69 -39.05 1.88
C HIS A 248 -17.44 -39.93 1.90
N SER A 249 -16.69 -40.00 3.02
CA SER A 249 -15.41 -40.73 3.11
C SER A 249 -14.42 -40.34 2.00
N ARG A 250 -14.41 -39.05 1.64
CA ARG A 250 -13.55 -38.47 0.60
C ARG A 250 -12.92 -37.18 1.12
N GLU A 251 -11.80 -36.80 0.51
CA GLU A 251 -11.19 -35.50 0.71
C GLU A 251 -11.69 -34.53 -0.36
N ILE A 252 -12.00 -33.29 0.05
CA ILE A 252 -12.37 -32.21 -0.85
C ILE A 252 -11.12 -31.60 -1.47
N VAL A 253 -11.13 -31.39 -2.78
CA VAL A 253 -9.94 -30.95 -3.55
C VAL A 253 -10.21 -29.59 -4.20
N LEU A 254 -9.25 -28.66 -4.11
CA LEU A 254 -9.33 -27.37 -4.81
C LEU A 254 -9.43 -27.58 -6.33
N GLY A 255 -10.27 -26.77 -6.97
CA GLY A 255 -10.54 -26.83 -8.41
C GLY A 255 -11.51 -27.93 -8.84
N SER A 256 -11.87 -28.88 -7.96
CA SER A 256 -12.92 -29.86 -8.27
C SER A 256 -14.31 -29.23 -8.26
N ASN A 257 -15.27 -29.88 -8.93
CA ASN A 257 -16.63 -29.36 -9.01
C ASN A 257 -17.40 -29.69 -7.72
N ILE A 258 -18.03 -28.68 -7.10
CA ILE A 258 -18.74 -28.87 -5.82
C ILE A 258 -19.89 -29.87 -5.92
N MET A 259 -20.48 -30.05 -7.11
CA MET A 259 -21.60 -30.98 -7.34
C MET A 259 -21.23 -32.44 -7.04
N GLU A 260 -19.95 -32.79 -7.06
CA GLU A 260 -19.47 -34.13 -6.70
C GLU A 260 -19.60 -34.45 -5.21
N TYR A 261 -19.73 -33.41 -4.37
CA TYR A 261 -19.77 -33.49 -2.91
C TYR A 261 -21.14 -33.14 -2.32
N LEU A 262 -22.15 -32.94 -3.18
CA LEU A 262 -23.53 -32.68 -2.76
C LEU A 262 -24.36 -33.96 -2.82
N SER A 263 -25.26 -34.14 -1.85
CA SER A 263 -26.24 -35.21 -1.89
C SER A 263 -27.15 -35.09 -3.13
N GLU A 264 -27.51 -36.23 -3.74
CA GLU A 264 -28.26 -36.25 -5.00
C GLU A 264 -29.60 -35.51 -4.87
N SER A 265 -30.26 -35.62 -3.72
CA SER A 265 -31.52 -34.94 -3.41
C SER A 265 -31.40 -33.42 -3.33
N TYR A 266 -30.19 -32.86 -3.15
CA TYR A 266 -29.98 -31.44 -2.98
C TYR A 266 -29.47 -30.72 -4.24
N LYS A 267 -28.91 -31.47 -5.21
CA LYS A 267 -28.26 -30.91 -6.41
C LYS A 267 -29.14 -29.92 -7.19
N GLU A 268 -30.42 -30.23 -7.43
CA GLU A 268 -31.31 -29.34 -8.17
C GLU A 268 -31.58 -28.03 -7.42
N ARG A 269 -31.81 -28.11 -6.10
CA ARG A 269 -32.00 -26.94 -5.24
C ARG A 269 -30.75 -26.06 -5.23
N PHE A 270 -29.57 -26.67 -5.08
CA PHE A 270 -28.29 -25.97 -5.15
C PHE A 270 -28.16 -25.18 -6.46
N LEU A 271 -28.38 -25.81 -7.61
CA LEU A 271 -28.28 -25.15 -8.93
C LEU A 271 -29.25 -23.97 -9.07
N SER A 272 -30.45 -24.09 -8.51
CA SER A 272 -31.41 -22.98 -8.52
C SER A 272 -30.91 -21.80 -7.67
N ARG A 273 -30.39 -22.04 -6.46
CA ARG A 273 -29.91 -20.97 -5.57
C ARG A 273 -28.59 -20.36 -6.05
N PHE A 274 -27.70 -21.17 -6.59
CA PHE A 274 -26.43 -20.73 -7.15
C PHE A 274 -26.64 -19.76 -8.32
N ARG A 275 -27.61 -20.01 -9.21
CA ARG A 275 -27.96 -19.08 -10.30
C ARG A 275 -28.42 -17.71 -9.80
N LEU A 276 -29.28 -17.66 -8.78
CA LEU A 276 -29.70 -16.41 -8.16
C LEU A 276 -28.49 -15.63 -7.61
N ALA A 277 -27.56 -16.33 -6.96
CA ALA A 277 -26.36 -15.71 -6.41
C ALA A 277 -25.41 -15.18 -7.50
N ILE A 278 -25.30 -15.85 -8.65
CA ILE A 278 -24.54 -15.34 -9.81
C ILE A 278 -25.17 -14.07 -10.39
N GLU A 279 -26.49 -13.93 -10.31
CA GLU A 279 -27.20 -12.71 -10.70
C GLU A 279 -27.08 -11.58 -9.64
N GLY A 280 -26.32 -11.82 -8.55
CA GLY A 280 -26.07 -10.86 -7.48
C GLY A 280 -27.10 -10.92 -6.34
N ILE A 281 -28.00 -11.90 -6.33
CA ILE A 281 -29.08 -12.02 -5.34
C ILE A 281 -28.70 -13.08 -4.30
N THR A 282 -28.56 -12.66 -3.04
CA THR A 282 -28.33 -13.61 -1.94
C THR A 282 -29.49 -14.58 -1.78
N ALA A 283 -29.19 -15.88 -1.73
CA ALA A 283 -30.18 -16.94 -1.55
C ALA A 283 -29.94 -17.74 -0.26
N TYR A 284 -31.02 -18.31 0.28
CA TYR A 284 -31.03 -19.04 1.56
C TYR A 284 -31.82 -20.33 1.44
N ASP A 285 -31.36 -21.43 2.05
CA ASP A 285 -32.12 -22.68 2.10
C ASP A 285 -31.96 -23.37 3.44
N ASP A 286 -33.08 -23.67 4.09
CA ASP A 286 -33.11 -24.42 5.35
C ASP A 286 -33.78 -25.78 5.10
N LEU A 287 -33.08 -26.87 5.39
CA LEU A 287 -33.63 -28.22 5.19
C LEU A 287 -32.95 -29.28 6.05
N TRP A 288 -33.70 -30.35 6.31
CA TRP A 288 -33.15 -31.62 6.76
C TRP A 288 -32.49 -32.35 5.60
N ILE A 289 -31.24 -32.78 5.79
CA ILE A 289 -30.58 -33.75 4.91
C ILE A 289 -30.17 -34.96 5.73
N ASP A 290 -30.56 -36.14 5.26
CA ASP A 290 -30.18 -37.42 5.82
C ASP A 290 -28.98 -38.00 5.04
N TYR A 291 -27.91 -38.31 5.76
CA TYR A 291 -26.68 -38.91 5.23
C TYR A 291 -26.56 -40.40 5.59
N GLY A 292 -27.64 -41.01 6.09
CA GLY A 292 -27.70 -42.43 6.46
C GLY A 292 -27.29 -42.68 7.90
N GLU A 293 -26.03 -42.43 8.26
CA GLU A 293 -25.54 -42.61 9.64
C GLU A 293 -25.94 -41.46 10.57
N PHE A 294 -26.15 -40.28 10.00
CA PHE A 294 -26.55 -39.08 10.74
C PHE A 294 -27.36 -38.14 9.85
N SER A 295 -28.12 -37.27 10.49
CA SER A 295 -28.97 -36.27 9.84
C SER A 295 -28.65 -34.87 10.36
N ILE A 296 -28.69 -33.87 9.48
CA ILE A 296 -28.40 -32.48 9.82
C ILE A 296 -29.52 -31.57 9.32
N TRP A 297 -30.01 -30.69 10.20
CA TRP A 297 -30.74 -29.48 9.81
C TRP A 297 -29.74 -28.45 9.33
N TRP A 298 -29.61 -28.32 8.02
CA TRP A 298 -28.75 -27.33 7.39
C TRP A 298 -29.47 -26.00 7.27
N SER A 299 -28.72 -24.93 7.54
CA SER A 299 -29.03 -23.58 7.05
C SER A 299 -27.96 -23.16 6.07
N PHE A 300 -28.31 -23.08 4.80
CA PHE A 300 -27.43 -22.72 3.71
C PHE A 300 -27.63 -21.27 3.29
N LYS A 301 -26.51 -20.61 2.97
CA LYS A 301 -26.48 -19.24 2.48
C LYS A 301 -25.56 -19.15 1.26
N TYR A 302 -26.05 -18.49 0.21
CA TYR A 302 -25.37 -18.30 -1.06
C TYR A 302 -25.20 -16.81 -1.31
N GLU A 303 -23.97 -16.33 -1.31
CA GLU A 303 -23.67 -14.91 -1.44
C GLU A 303 -22.73 -14.64 -2.61
N PRO A 304 -23.01 -13.63 -3.45
CA PRO A 304 -22.03 -13.18 -4.43
C PRO A 304 -20.77 -12.66 -3.72
N ALA A 305 -19.62 -13.23 -4.05
CA ALA A 305 -18.32 -12.75 -3.63
C ALA A 305 -17.79 -11.78 -4.70
N TRP A 306 -17.56 -10.54 -4.31
CA TRP A 306 -17.15 -9.47 -5.22
C TRP A 306 -15.63 -9.29 -5.20
N ASP A 307 -15.03 -9.01 -6.35
CA ASP A 307 -13.64 -8.61 -6.45
C ASP A 307 -13.45 -7.11 -6.16
N THR A 308 -12.21 -6.63 -6.19
CA THR A 308 -11.88 -5.22 -5.94
C THR A 308 -12.33 -4.26 -7.05
N LYS A 309 -12.77 -4.78 -8.20
CA LYS A 309 -13.27 -4.01 -9.36
C LYS A 309 -14.80 -3.93 -9.39
N GLY A 310 -15.48 -4.67 -8.52
CA GLY A 310 -16.94 -4.75 -8.46
C GLY A 310 -17.53 -5.84 -9.35
N ASP A 311 -16.70 -6.72 -9.92
CA ASP A 311 -17.17 -7.91 -10.62
C ASP A 311 -17.37 -9.05 -9.63
N ILE A 312 -18.38 -9.91 -9.86
CA ILE A 312 -18.54 -11.13 -9.07
C ILE A 312 -17.34 -12.04 -9.37
N LEU A 313 -16.50 -12.28 -8.37
CA LEU A 313 -15.40 -13.25 -8.39
C LEU A 313 -15.95 -14.68 -8.42
N GLY A 314 -17.02 -14.92 -7.66
CA GLY A 314 -17.55 -16.24 -7.39
C GLY A 314 -18.71 -16.20 -6.39
N ILE A 315 -19.09 -17.35 -5.86
CA ILE A 315 -20.17 -17.48 -4.85
C ILE A 315 -19.58 -18.03 -3.56
N SER A 316 -19.81 -17.33 -2.45
CA SER A 316 -19.61 -17.87 -1.09
C SER A 316 -20.81 -18.73 -0.73
N PHE A 317 -20.57 -20.04 -0.63
CA PHE A 317 -21.54 -21.03 -0.21
C PHE A 317 -21.23 -21.45 1.22
N ASN A 318 -22.14 -21.11 2.14
CA ASN A 318 -21.96 -21.33 3.57
C ASN A 318 -23.05 -22.27 4.08
N GLY A 319 -22.68 -23.23 4.93
CA GLY A 319 -23.59 -24.16 5.58
C GLY A 319 -23.39 -24.18 7.08
N ALA A 320 -24.45 -23.90 7.83
CA ALA A 320 -24.47 -24.01 9.29
C ALA A 320 -25.31 -25.22 9.74
N ASN A 321 -24.77 -26.02 10.65
CA ASN A 321 -25.52 -27.10 11.30
C ASN A 321 -26.34 -26.51 12.46
N MET A 322 -27.66 -26.62 12.36
CA MET A 322 -28.60 -26.01 13.32
C MET A 322 -29.19 -27.03 14.30
N ASN A 323 -28.69 -28.27 14.35
CA ASN A 323 -29.24 -29.34 15.19
C ASN A 323 -29.31 -28.94 16.67
N GLU A 324 -28.22 -28.43 17.24
CA GLU A 324 -28.18 -28.03 18.65
C GLU A 324 -29.09 -26.83 18.92
N LEU A 325 -29.13 -25.85 18.00
CA LEU A 325 -30.02 -24.71 18.15
C LEU A 325 -31.49 -25.16 18.15
N LYS A 326 -31.87 -26.07 17.25
CA LYS A 326 -33.23 -26.61 17.19
C LYS A 326 -33.60 -27.44 18.42
N LYS A 327 -32.67 -28.23 18.95
CA LYS A 327 -32.88 -28.95 20.23
C LYS A 327 -33.16 -27.97 21.38
N HIS A 328 -32.36 -26.91 21.49
CA HIS A 328 -32.59 -25.89 22.51
C HIS A 328 -33.90 -25.12 22.30
N GLU A 329 -34.26 -24.80 21.07
CA GLU A 329 -35.52 -24.14 20.73
C GLU A 329 -36.73 -24.99 21.15
N ILE A 330 -36.71 -26.29 20.84
CA ILE A 330 -37.77 -27.24 21.22
C ILE A 330 -37.84 -27.35 22.75
N ALA A 331 -36.70 -27.56 23.43
CA ALA A 331 -36.67 -27.68 24.88
C ALA A 331 -37.17 -26.39 25.59
N LEU A 332 -36.84 -25.21 25.04
CA LEU A 332 -37.32 -23.93 25.56
C LEU A 332 -38.83 -23.79 25.37
N ARG A 333 -39.34 -24.20 24.21
CA ARG A 333 -40.78 -24.20 23.92
C ARG A 333 -41.54 -25.10 24.88
N GLU A 334 -41.06 -26.32 25.09
CA GLU A 334 -41.66 -27.25 26.06
C GLU A 334 -41.66 -26.68 27.48
N LYS A 335 -40.57 -26.06 27.92
CA LYS A 335 -40.53 -25.36 29.22
C LYS A 335 -41.54 -24.23 29.31
N ASN A 336 -41.68 -23.40 28.27
CA ASN A 336 -42.63 -22.30 28.25
C ASN A 336 -44.09 -22.80 28.27
N GLU A 337 -44.40 -23.86 27.52
CA GLU A 337 -45.74 -24.47 27.54
C GLU A 337 -46.09 -25.02 28.93
N THR A 338 -45.14 -25.64 29.63
CA THR A 338 -45.32 -26.08 31.02
C THR A 338 -45.55 -24.90 31.98
N LEU A 339 -44.78 -23.82 31.86
CA LEU A 339 -44.98 -22.60 32.67
C LEU A 339 -46.36 -21.96 32.44
N LEU A 340 -46.82 -21.91 31.19
CA LEU A 340 -48.15 -21.37 30.87
C LEU A 340 -49.27 -22.22 31.47
N LYS A 341 -49.14 -23.55 31.45
CA LYS A 341 -50.09 -24.45 32.13
C LYS A 341 -50.15 -24.16 33.63
N ILE A 342 -49.00 -24.05 34.30
CA ILE A 342 -48.92 -23.73 35.74
C ILE A 342 -49.58 -22.37 36.05
N ALA A 343 -49.27 -21.34 35.26
CA ALA A 343 -49.85 -20.01 35.45
C ALA A 343 -51.38 -20.00 35.28
N HIS A 344 -51.90 -20.80 34.33
CA HIS A 344 -53.33 -20.98 34.13
C HIS A 344 -53.99 -21.67 35.34
N PHE A 345 -53.40 -22.77 35.83
CA PHE A 345 -53.86 -23.47 37.04
C PHE A 345 -53.87 -22.56 38.27
N GLN A 346 -52.79 -21.81 38.50
CA GLN A 346 -52.70 -20.86 39.62
C GLN A 346 -53.78 -19.77 39.55
N SER A 347 -54.02 -19.22 38.36
CA SER A 347 -54.93 -18.08 38.20
C SER A 347 -56.42 -18.46 38.27
N HIS A 348 -56.78 -19.66 37.79
CA HIS A 348 -58.19 -20.07 37.66
C HIS A 348 -58.63 -21.05 38.75
N GLU A 349 -57.79 -22.01 39.13
CA GLU A 349 -58.20 -23.08 40.05
C GLU A 349 -58.01 -22.73 41.52
N LEU A 350 -56.96 -21.97 41.86
CA LEU A 350 -56.74 -21.47 43.24
C LEU A 350 -57.65 -20.28 43.56
N ARG A 351 -58.02 -19.48 42.56
CA ARG A 351 -58.85 -18.29 42.74
C ARG A 351 -60.27 -18.62 43.20
N ALA A 352 -60.84 -19.73 42.73
CA ALA A 352 -62.18 -20.16 43.12
C ALA A 352 -62.32 -20.41 44.65
N PRO A 353 -61.52 -21.29 45.29
CA PRO A 353 -61.62 -21.50 46.73
C PRO A 353 -61.19 -20.26 47.53
N VAL A 354 -60.20 -19.48 47.07
CA VAL A 354 -59.83 -18.22 47.73
C VAL A 354 -60.98 -17.20 47.71
N ALA A 355 -61.67 -17.06 46.58
CA ALA A 355 -62.85 -16.19 46.47
C ALA A 355 -63.99 -16.67 47.38
N SER A 356 -64.19 -17.99 47.49
CA SER A 356 -65.16 -18.58 48.42
C SER A 356 -64.81 -18.27 49.88
N ILE A 357 -63.54 -18.42 50.28
CA ILE A 357 -63.07 -18.08 51.63
C ILE A 357 -63.29 -16.59 51.92
N LEU A 358 -62.88 -15.70 51.00
CA LEU A 358 -63.06 -14.26 51.16
C LEU A 358 -64.54 -13.86 51.24
N GLY A 359 -65.40 -14.50 50.44
CA GLY A 359 -66.85 -14.28 50.48
C GLY A 359 -67.46 -14.70 51.81
N LEU A 360 -67.15 -15.90 52.29
CA LEU A 360 -67.60 -16.41 53.59
C LEU A 360 -67.09 -15.53 54.75
N MET A 361 -65.84 -15.07 54.68
CA MET A 361 -65.30 -14.12 55.65
C MET A 361 -66.06 -12.78 55.66
N SER A 362 -66.46 -12.26 54.51
CA SER A 362 -67.26 -11.02 54.46
C SER A 362 -68.63 -11.21 55.11
N ILE A 363 -69.28 -12.35 54.88
CA ILE A 363 -70.58 -12.70 55.47
C ILE A 363 -70.47 -12.77 57.00
N ILE A 364 -69.44 -13.45 57.53
CA ILE A 364 -69.17 -13.53 58.98
C ILE A 364 -68.94 -12.14 59.59
N ARG A 365 -68.24 -11.26 58.86
CA ARG A 365 -67.97 -9.89 59.32
C ARG A 365 -69.25 -9.03 59.34
N GLU A 366 -70.09 -9.15 58.32
CA GLU A 366 -71.36 -8.43 58.20
C GLU A 366 -72.40 -8.91 59.22
N SER A 367 -72.37 -10.19 59.60
CA SER A 367 -73.21 -10.73 60.67
C SER A 367 -72.73 -10.38 62.09
N GLY A 368 -71.65 -9.59 62.21
CA GLY A 368 -71.08 -9.22 63.51
C GLY A 368 -70.51 -10.41 64.28
N TYR A 369 -70.00 -11.42 63.56
CA TYR A 369 -69.39 -12.66 64.08
C TYR A 369 -70.33 -13.57 64.89
N LYS A 370 -71.65 -13.33 64.82
CA LYS A 370 -72.66 -14.18 65.47
C LYS A 370 -73.09 -15.32 64.55
N ASP A 371 -73.40 -16.49 65.13
CA ASP A 371 -73.91 -17.69 64.45
C ASP A 371 -73.13 -18.09 63.18
N SER A 372 -71.79 -18.09 63.26
CA SER A 372 -70.88 -18.29 62.12
C SER A 372 -70.48 -19.74 61.86
N GLU A 373 -71.04 -20.72 62.59
CA GLU A 373 -70.63 -22.13 62.56
C GLU A 373 -70.74 -22.73 61.15
N GLU A 374 -71.85 -22.50 60.44
CA GLU A 374 -72.04 -22.99 59.07
C GLU A 374 -71.04 -22.38 58.08
N CYS A 375 -70.78 -21.07 58.19
CA CYS A 375 -69.79 -20.39 57.35
C CYS A 375 -68.36 -20.89 57.63
N LEU A 376 -68.03 -21.18 58.88
CA LEU A 376 -66.73 -21.74 59.27
C LEU A 376 -66.53 -23.16 58.70
N LEU A 377 -67.57 -24.01 58.73
CA LEU A 377 -67.52 -25.35 58.13
C LEU A 377 -67.36 -25.30 56.59
N LEU A 378 -68.07 -24.39 55.92
CA LEU A 378 -67.91 -24.18 54.47
C LEU A 378 -66.53 -23.61 54.13
N MET A 379 -65.98 -22.75 54.99
CA MET A 379 -64.64 -22.20 54.83
C MET A 379 -63.57 -23.28 55.04
N GLU A 380 -63.73 -24.17 56.01
CA GLU A 380 -62.87 -25.33 56.20
C GLU A 380 -62.85 -26.22 54.95
N LYS A 381 -64.01 -26.45 54.33
CA LYS A 381 -64.10 -27.18 53.06
C LYS A 381 -63.36 -26.47 51.92
N ALA A 382 -63.52 -25.15 51.78
CA ALA A 382 -62.83 -24.37 50.76
C ALA A 382 -61.30 -24.35 50.97
N VAL A 383 -60.84 -24.31 52.22
CA VAL A 383 -59.42 -24.42 52.59
C VAL A 383 -58.87 -25.79 52.22
N ARG A 384 -59.60 -26.89 52.49
CA ARG A 384 -59.18 -28.23 52.08
C ARG A 384 -59.12 -28.41 50.57
N ASP A 385 -60.09 -27.84 49.84
CA ASP A 385 -60.07 -27.85 48.36
C ASP A 385 -58.88 -27.06 47.81
N LEU A 386 -58.57 -25.90 48.41
CA LEU A 386 -57.38 -25.13 48.06
C LEU A 386 -56.08 -25.92 48.31
N ASP A 387 -55.95 -26.57 49.47
CA ASP A 387 -54.76 -27.36 49.82
C ASP A 387 -54.56 -28.56 48.87
N GLN A 388 -55.64 -29.25 48.51
CA GLN A 388 -55.60 -30.32 47.50
C GLN A 388 -55.15 -29.82 46.13
N LYS A 389 -55.65 -28.66 45.69
CA LYS A 389 -55.23 -28.06 44.42
C LYS A 389 -53.77 -27.62 44.44
N ILE A 390 -53.28 -27.05 45.55
CA ILE A 390 -51.86 -26.71 45.72
C ILE A 390 -50.99 -27.97 45.63
N HIS A 391 -51.36 -29.04 46.34
CA HIS A 391 -50.63 -30.32 46.27
C HIS A 391 -50.63 -30.91 44.86
N HIS A 392 -51.73 -30.78 44.11
CA HIS A 392 -51.80 -31.23 42.73
C HIS A 392 -50.83 -30.45 41.82
N ILE A 393 -50.75 -29.13 41.98
CA ILE A 393 -49.81 -28.28 41.21
C ILE A 393 -48.36 -28.65 41.54
N VAL A 394 -48.01 -28.81 42.82
CA VAL A 394 -46.64 -29.17 43.25
C VAL A 394 -46.22 -30.52 42.66
N LYS A 395 -47.13 -31.51 42.64
CA LYS A 395 -46.86 -32.83 42.06
C LYS A 395 -46.70 -32.82 40.54
N GLN A 396 -47.24 -31.83 39.84
CA GLN A 396 -47.02 -31.65 38.40
C GLN A 396 -45.72 -30.88 38.08
N THR A 397 -45.10 -30.28 39.09
CA THR A 397 -43.83 -29.52 38.95
C THR A 397 -42.58 -30.31 39.33
N GLU A 398 -42.74 -31.48 39.97
CA GLU A 398 -41.69 -32.50 40.17
C GLU A 398 -41.69 -33.49 38.99
#